data_AF-A0A9D8P9Y7-F1
#
_entry.id   AF-A0A9D8P9Y7-F1
#
_cell.length_a   1.000
_cell.length_b   1.000
_cell.length_c   1.000
_cell.angle_alpha   90.00
_cell.angle_beta   90.00
_cell.angle_gamma   90.00
#
_symmetry.space_group_name_H-M   'P 1'
#
loop_
_entity.id
_entity.type
_entity.pdbx_description
1 polymer ?
#
loop_
_entity_poly.entity_id
_entity_poly.type
_entity_poly.pdbx_seq_one_letter_code
_entity_poly.pdbx_strand_id
1 'polypeptide(L)'
;MSVKAIKWLFLILIMVTLFCMNGPSVLARNSSLKSPPLDYAGKSYTGVQDPSYLSYDLALREYMVYRINKHFGITLDPKAYSGFDLLEIEALFKCKKKEEPFNTFLNMFPKSP
;
A
#
# COMPACT_ATOMS: atom_id res chain seq x y z
N MET A 1 23.63 -24.07 -41.12
CA MET A 1 23.71 -23.25 -39.88
C MET A 1 24.88 -23.75 -39.05
N SER A 2 25.86 -22.89 -38.73
CA SER A 2 27.12 -23.29 -38.12
C SER A 2 26.93 -23.65 -36.64
N VAL A 3 27.48 -24.79 -36.19
CA VAL A 3 27.41 -25.30 -34.79
C VAL A 3 27.91 -24.26 -33.78
N LYS A 4 28.74 -23.31 -34.23
CA LYS A 4 29.23 -22.17 -33.44
C LYS A 4 28.12 -21.20 -33.04
N ALA A 5 27.16 -20.93 -33.94
CA ALA A 5 26.05 -20.02 -33.68
C ALA A 5 25.07 -20.61 -32.64
N ILE A 6 24.90 -21.93 -32.66
CA ILE A 6 24.05 -22.64 -31.70
C ILE A 6 24.65 -22.56 -30.29
N LYS A 7 25.96 -22.75 -30.14
CA LYS A 7 26.64 -22.63 -28.84
C LYS A 7 26.52 -21.23 -28.23
N TRP A 8 26.60 -20.18 -29.05
CA TRP A 8 26.42 -18.80 -28.61
C TRP A 8 24.99 -18.50 -28.15
N LEU A 9 23.99 -19.06 -28.84
CA LEU A 9 22.59 -18.89 -28.49
C LEU A 9 22.25 -19.54 -27.14
N PHE A 10 22.82 -20.72 -26.86
CA PHE A 10 22.70 -21.37 -25.55
C PHE A 10 23.35 -20.56 -24.41
N LEU A 11 24.52 -19.96 -24.65
CA LEU A 11 25.19 -19.12 -23.66
C LEU A 11 24.38 -17.86 -23.30
N ILE A 12 23.78 -17.22 -24.30
CA ILE A 12 22.91 -16.05 -24.09
C ILE A 12 21.65 -16.44 -23.30
N LEU A 13 21.04 -17.59 -23.63
CA LEU A 13 19.86 -18.08 -22.94
C LEU A 13 20.13 -18.35 -21.45
N ILE A 14 21.29 -18.94 -21.12
CA ILE A 14 21.70 -19.20 -19.73
C ILE A 14 21.94 -17.90 -18.95
N MET A 15 22.53 -16.88 -19.59
CA MET A 15 22.76 -15.59 -18.94
C MET A 15 21.44 -14.87 -18.65
N VAL A 16 20.46 -14.94 -19.57
CA VAL A 16 19.13 -14.35 -19.34
C VAL A 16 18.39 -15.07 -18.21
N THR A 17 18.42 -16.40 -18.16
CA THR A 17 17.74 -17.14 -17.07
C THR A 17 18.38 -16.89 -15.71
N LEU A 18 19.71 -16.80 -15.63
CA LEU A 18 20.42 -16.44 -14.39
C LEU A 18 20.15 -14.99 -13.96
N PHE A 19 19.98 -14.07 -14.91
CA PHE A 19 19.65 -12.68 -14.61
C PHE A 19 18.19 -12.53 -14.13
N CYS A 20 17.26 -13.33 -14.65
CA CYS A 20 15.86 -13.34 -14.20
C CYS A 20 15.66 -13.91 -12.80
N MET A 21 16.56 -14.76 -12.30
CA MET A 21 16.46 -15.33 -10.94
C MET A 21 16.98 -14.39 -9.85
N ASN A 22 17.81 -13.41 -10.20
CA ASN A 22 18.41 -12.43 -9.28
C ASN A 22 17.71 -11.07 -9.32
N GLY A 23 16.39 -11.05 -9.56
CA GLY A 23 15.61 -9.87 -9.22
C GLY A 23 15.77 -9.58 -7.73
N PRO A 24 15.86 -8.31 -7.28
CA PRO A 24 15.88 -8.02 -5.86
C PRO A 24 14.63 -8.65 -5.27
N SER A 25 14.82 -9.66 -4.41
CA SER A 25 13.77 -10.03 -3.48
C SER A 25 13.58 -8.78 -2.64
N VAL A 26 12.58 -7.99 -3.01
CA VAL A 26 12.01 -6.99 -2.12
C VAL A 26 11.59 -7.83 -0.93
N LEU A 27 12.48 -7.81 0.05
CA LEU A 27 12.37 -8.38 1.36
C LEU A 27 10.90 -8.22 1.73
N ALA A 28 10.17 -9.34 1.77
CA ALA A 28 8.90 -9.42 2.44
C ALA A 28 9.24 -9.12 3.90
N ARG A 29 9.41 -7.84 4.21
CA ARG A 29 9.50 -7.34 5.55
C ARG A 29 8.17 -7.73 6.13
N ASN A 30 8.25 -8.66 7.06
CA ASN A 30 7.17 -9.19 7.89
C ASN A 30 6.51 -8.07 8.70
N SER A 31 5.96 -7.05 8.05
CA SER A 31 4.78 -6.41 8.58
C SER A 31 3.71 -7.47 8.43
N SER A 32 3.35 -8.10 9.56
CA SER A 32 2.04 -8.70 9.76
C SER A 32 1.02 -7.67 9.30
N LEU A 33 0.76 -7.65 8.00
CA LEU A 33 -0.32 -6.91 7.42
C LEU A 33 -1.51 -7.69 7.89
N LYS A 34 -2.09 -7.20 8.99
CA LYS A 34 -3.41 -7.57 9.46
C LYS A 34 -4.21 -7.89 8.20
N SER A 35 -4.72 -9.12 8.15
CA SER A 35 -5.72 -9.51 7.18
C SER A 35 -6.68 -8.33 6.98
N PRO A 36 -7.23 -8.13 5.77
CA PRO A 36 -8.32 -7.18 5.58
C PRO A 36 -9.32 -7.33 6.73
N PRO A 37 -10.11 -6.31 7.09
CA PRO A 37 -11.07 -6.37 8.19
C PRO A 37 -12.25 -7.36 7.96
N LEU A 38 -12.01 -8.49 7.29
CA LEU A 38 -12.79 -9.70 7.18
C LEU A 38 -13.27 -10.22 8.53
N ASP A 39 -12.46 -10.10 9.59
CA ASP A 39 -12.88 -10.47 10.95
C ASP A 39 -14.07 -9.64 11.46
N TYR A 40 -14.36 -8.54 10.78
CA TYR A 40 -15.44 -7.61 11.07
C TYR A 40 -16.59 -7.66 10.07
N ALA A 41 -16.49 -8.49 9.02
CA ALA A 41 -17.52 -8.63 8.00
C ALA A 41 -18.80 -9.27 8.57
N GLY A 42 -19.97 -8.73 8.22
CA GLY A 42 -21.28 -9.22 8.66
C GLY A 42 -21.63 -8.87 10.12
N LYS A 43 -20.75 -8.17 10.85
CA LYS A 43 -21.06 -7.65 12.18
C LYS A 43 -21.82 -6.33 12.07
N SER A 44 -22.80 -6.15 12.95
CA SER A 44 -23.46 -4.87 13.17
C SER A 44 -22.88 -4.22 14.42
N TYR A 45 -22.75 -2.90 14.39
CA TYR A 45 -22.20 -2.12 15.49
C TYR A 45 -23.20 -1.06 15.90
N THR A 46 -23.28 -0.79 17.20
CA THR A 46 -24.18 0.24 17.73
C THR A 46 -23.61 1.66 17.63
N GLY A 47 -22.43 1.81 17.00
CA GLY A 47 -21.77 3.08 16.71
C GLY A 47 -20.52 3.30 17.57
N VAL A 48 -20.12 4.56 17.75
CA VAL A 48 -18.85 4.96 18.41
C VAL A 48 -18.78 4.56 19.89
N GLN A 49 -19.92 4.26 20.50
CA GLN A 49 -20.00 3.79 21.90
C GLN A 49 -19.65 2.30 22.05
N ASP A 50 -19.59 1.55 20.95
CA ASP A 50 -19.23 0.13 20.94
C ASP A 50 -17.70 -0.05 20.91
N PRO A 51 -17.09 -0.69 21.92
CA PRO A 51 -15.65 -0.99 21.92
C PRO A 51 -15.19 -1.83 20.71
N SER A 52 -16.08 -2.67 20.18
CA SER A 52 -15.81 -3.50 19.00
C SER A 52 -15.77 -2.63 17.74
N TYR A 53 -16.62 -1.61 17.66
CA TYR A 53 -16.60 -0.64 16.57
C TYR A 53 -15.33 0.20 16.57
N LEU A 54 -14.87 0.65 17.75
CA LEU A 54 -13.61 1.40 17.86
C LEU A 54 -12.41 0.57 17.36
N SER A 55 -12.40 -0.73 17.68
CA SER A 55 -11.35 -1.65 17.21
C SER A 55 -11.43 -1.86 15.70
N TYR A 56 -12.64 -2.01 15.16
CA TYR A 56 -12.89 -2.11 13.72
C TYR A 56 -12.45 -0.85 12.97
N ASP A 57 -12.89 0.33 13.43
CA ASP A 57 -12.57 1.62 12.83
C ASP A 57 -11.05 1.86 12.80
N LEU A 58 -10.36 1.58 13.91
CA LEU A 58 -8.90 1.69 13.96
C LEU A 58 -8.22 0.75 12.97
N ALA A 59 -8.65 -0.52 12.90
CA ALA A 59 -8.10 -1.48 11.94
C ALA A 59 -8.36 -1.07 10.49
N LEU A 60 -9.52 -0.49 10.21
CA LEU A 60 -9.86 0.04 8.89
C LEU A 60 -8.96 1.23 8.52
N ARG A 61 -8.74 2.17 9.44
CA ARG A 61 -7.83 3.31 9.23
C ARG A 61 -6.38 2.87 9.03
N GLU A 62 -5.89 1.92 9.84
CA GLU A 62 -4.56 1.31 9.65
C GLU A 62 -4.40 0.70 8.25
N TYR A 63 -5.40 -0.04 7.77
CA TYR A 63 -5.40 -0.61 6.43
C TYR A 63 -5.38 0.46 5.33
N MET A 64 -6.17 1.53 5.48
CA MET A 64 -6.18 2.65 4.52
C MET A 64 -4.83 3.36 4.47
N VAL A 65 -4.23 3.67 5.62
CA VAL A 65 -2.88 4.26 5.69
C VAL A 65 -1.86 3.37 5.00
N TYR A 66 -1.89 2.06 5.26
CA TYR A 66 -1.00 1.11 4.59
C TYR A 66 -1.18 1.16 3.07
N ARG A 67 -2.43 1.15 2.59
CA ARG A 67 -2.74 1.23 1.16
C ARG A 67 -2.22 2.52 0.54
N ILE A 68 -2.44 3.67 1.19
CA ILE A 68 -1.95 4.98 0.74
C ILE A 68 -0.42 4.98 0.67
N ASN A 69 0.27 4.48 1.70
CA ASN A 69 1.73 4.38 1.70
C ASN A 69 2.24 3.48 0.57
N LYS A 70 1.58 2.33 0.34
CA LYS A 70 1.95 1.41 -0.73
C LYS A 70 1.82 2.04 -2.12
N HIS A 71 0.81 2.87 -2.36
CA HIS A 71 0.57 3.49 -3.67
C HIS A 71 1.33 4.79 -3.89
N PHE A 72 1.49 5.61 -2.84
CA PHE A 72 2.00 6.98 -2.96
C PHE A 72 3.31 7.22 -2.20
N GLY A 73 3.79 6.25 -1.41
CA GLY A 73 5.02 6.38 -0.62
C GLY A 73 4.91 7.34 0.55
N ILE A 74 3.70 7.61 1.03
CA ILE A 74 3.42 8.60 2.09
C ILE A 74 2.99 7.88 3.35
N THR A 75 3.68 8.18 4.45
CA THR A 75 3.33 7.69 5.77
C THR A 75 2.38 8.67 6.47
N LEU A 76 1.20 8.18 6.84
CA LEU A 76 0.20 8.92 7.62
C LEU A 76 0.01 8.23 8.97
N ASP A 77 -0.43 8.97 9.97
CA ASP A 77 -0.83 8.39 11.25
C ASP A 77 -2.33 8.03 11.17
N PRO A 78 -2.72 6.74 11.33
CA PRO A 78 -4.12 6.33 11.30
C PRO A 78 -4.96 6.98 12.41
N LYS A 79 -4.35 7.49 13.49
CA LYS A 79 -5.08 8.18 14.56
C LYS A 79 -5.31 9.66 14.29
N ALA A 80 -4.46 10.30 13.48
CA ALA A 80 -4.52 11.74 13.19
C ALA A 80 -5.62 12.12 12.18
N TYR A 81 -6.17 11.13 11.48
CA TYR A 81 -7.18 11.31 10.44
C TYR A 81 -8.37 10.39 10.69
N SER A 82 -9.57 10.86 10.36
CA SER A 82 -10.76 10.00 10.30
C SER A 82 -10.71 9.07 9.09
N GLY A 83 -11.54 8.03 9.08
CA GLY A 83 -11.66 7.15 7.91
C GLY A 83 -12.09 7.89 6.65
N PHE A 84 -12.94 8.92 6.79
CA PHE A 84 -13.36 9.76 5.66
C PHE A 84 -12.22 10.64 5.14
N ASP A 85 -11.44 11.25 6.04
CA ASP A 85 -10.26 12.04 5.65
C ASP A 85 -9.28 11.18 4.85
N LEU A 86 -9.01 9.95 5.30
CA LEU A 86 -8.11 9.03 4.59
C LEU A 86 -8.64 8.66 3.19
N LEU A 87 -9.94 8.45 3.04
CA LEU A 87 -10.56 8.20 1.74
C LEU A 87 -10.45 9.41 0.81
N GLU A 88 -10.67 10.61 1.33
CA GLU A 88 -10.58 11.85 0.55
C GLU A 88 -9.13 12.16 0.17
N ILE A 89 -8.17 11.99 1.10
CA ILE A 89 -6.73 12.10 0.83
C ILE A 89 -6.32 11.15 -0.29
N GLU A 90 -6.77 9.89 -0.25
CA GLU A 90 -6.47 8.93 -1.31
C GLU A 90 -7.04 9.37 -2.66
N ALA A 91 -8.27 9.88 -2.69
CA ALA A 91 -8.89 10.40 -3.91
C ALA A 91 -8.12 11.61 -4.47
N LEU A 92 -7.76 12.56 -3.61
CA LEU A 92 -6.96 13.73 -3.99
C LEU A 92 -5.60 13.32 -4.55
N PHE A 93 -4.94 12.34 -3.93
CA PHE A 93 -3.65 11.84 -4.42
C PHE A 93 -3.75 11.16 -5.79
N LYS A 94 -4.89 10.52 -6.11
CA LYS A 94 -5.15 9.96 -7.45
C LYS A 94 -5.39 11.04 -8.50
N CYS A 95 -6.02 12.15 -8.13
CA CYS A 95 -6.40 13.23 -9.05
C CYS A 95 -5.36 14.35 -9.18
N LYS A 96 -4.41 14.42 -8.24
CA LYS A 96 -3.32 15.40 -8.18
C LYS A 96 -2.52 15.47 -9.50
N LYS A 97 -2.06 16.67 -9.87
CA LYS A 97 -1.11 16.85 -10.99
C LYS A 97 0.30 16.43 -10.55
N LYS A 98 1.12 15.95 -11.50
CA LYS A 98 2.47 15.41 -11.20
C LYS A 98 3.37 16.39 -10.43
N GLU A 99 3.23 17.69 -10.69
CA GLU A 99 4.08 18.75 -10.14
C GLU A 99 3.67 19.19 -8.74
N GLU A 100 2.45 18.90 -8.30
CA GLU A 100 1.93 19.37 -7.01
C GLU A 100 2.46 18.52 -5.86
N PRO A 101 3.04 19.11 -4.80
CA PRO A 101 3.48 18.34 -3.65
C PRO A 101 2.29 17.80 -2.86
N PHE A 102 2.44 16.62 -2.28
CA PHE A 102 1.37 15.99 -1.50
C PHE A 102 0.98 16.79 -0.25
N ASN A 103 1.94 17.52 0.34
CA ASN A 103 1.72 18.36 1.51
C ASN A 103 0.66 19.44 1.29
N THR A 104 0.49 19.94 0.06
CA THR A 104 -0.55 20.93 -0.24
C THR A 104 -1.94 20.40 0.10
N PHE A 105 -2.22 19.13 -0.22
CA PHE A 105 -3.49 18.49 0.07
C PHE A 105 -3.61 18.10 1.55
N LEU A 106 -2.52 17.59 2.14
CA LEU A 106 -2.53 17.18 3.55
C LEU A 106 -2.80 18.35 4.52
N ASN A 107 -2.43 19.57 4.14
CA ASN A 107 -2.69 20.77 4.94
C ASN A 107 -4.17 21.21 4.92
N MET A 108 -5.00 20.64 4.04
CA MET A 108 -6.44 20.93 3.98
C MET A 108 -7.22 20.18 5.06
N PHE A 109 -6.65 19.09 5.61
CA PHE A 109 -7.31 18.27 6.61
C PHE A 109 -6.93 18.73 8.02
N PRO A 110 -7.92 19.02 8.89
CA PRO A 110 -7.65 19.33 10.28
C PRO A 110 -7.10 18.07 10.95
N LYS A 111 -5.89 18.16 11.48
CA LYS A 111 -5.32 17.08 12.30
C LYS A 111 -5.96 17.16 13.67
N SER A 112 -6.77 16.18 14.03
CA SER A 112 -7.28 16.07 15.41
C SER A 112 -6.12 15.66 16.33
N PRO A 113 -5.87 16.39 17.44
CA PRO A 113 -4.95 15.94 18.47
C PRO A 113 -5.40 14.63 19.14
#